data_AF-A0A7I4A576-F1
#
_entry.id   AF-A0A7I4A576-F1
#
_cell.length_a   1.000
_cell.length_b   1.000
_cell.length_c   1.000
_cell.angle_alpha   90.00
_cell.angle_beta   90.00
_cell.angle_gamma   90.00
#
_symmetry.space_group_name_H-M   'P 1'
#
loop_
_entity.id
_entity.type
_entity.pdbx_description
1 polymer ?
#
loop_
_entity_poly.entity_id
_entity_poly.type
_entity_poly.pdbx_seq_one_letter_code
_entity_poly.pdbx_strand_id
1 'polypeptide(L)' 'MNRYGLLDESQCKLDYVLALTVENFLERRLQTLVFKSGVAKSIHHARVLIKQRGAVKEYAE' A
#
# COMPACT_ATOMS: atom_id res chain seq x y z
N MET A 1 1.44 -12.47 6.87
CA MET A 1 1.36 -10.99 6.92
C MET A 1 2.62 -10.31 6.39
N ASN A 2 3.79 -10.94 6.51
CA ASN A 2 5.07 -10.46 5.98
C ASN A 2 5.08 -10.28 4.45
N ARG A 3 4.43 -11.17 3.68
CA ARG A 3 4.31 -11.01 2.21
C ARG A 3 3.58 -9.74 1.79
N TYR A 4 2.62 -9.28 2.61
CA TYR A 4 1.92 -8.02 2.37
C TYR A 4 2.65 -6.84 3.01
N GLY A 5 3.77 -7.06 3.72
CA GLY A 5 4.54 -6.10 4.51
C GLY A 5 3.71 -5.39 5.58
N LEU A 6 2.79 -6.12 6.20
CA LEU A 6 2.00 -5.64 7.35
C LEU A 6 2.73 -5.82 8.68
N LEU A 7 3.66 -6.78 8.74
CA LEU A 7 4.50 -7.07 9.90
C LEU A 7 5.94 -7.19 9.40
N ASP A 8 6.88 -6.71 10.22
CA ASP A 8 8.31 -6.89 10.00
C ASP A 8 8.74 -8.34 10.33
N GLU A 9 9.88 -8.78 9.82
CA GLU A 9 10.40 -10.13 10.04
C GLU A 9 10.65 -10.40 11.53
N SER A 10 11.00 -9.37 12.31
CA SER A 10 11.15 -9.43 13.76
C SER A 10 9.82 -9.61 14.52
N GLN A 11 8.67 -9.35 13.88
CA GLN A 11 7.34 -9.34 14.49
C GLN A 11 6.51 -10.59 14.16
N CYS A 12 7.16 -11.73 13.97
CA CYS A 12 6.51 -13.02 13.68
C CYS A 12 5.89 -13.71 14.91
N LYS A 13 5.21 -12.97 15.78
CA LYS A 13 4.44 -13.51 16.93
C LYS A 13 2.96 -13.19 16.80
N LEU A 14 2.12 -14.03 17.39
CA LEU A 14 0.66 -13.90 17.33
C LEU A 14 0.16 -12.57 17.91
N ASP A 15 0.78 -12.09 18.99
CA ASP A 15 0.36 -10.85 19.66
C ASP A 15 0.39 -9.63 18.73
N TYR A 16 1.35 -9.58 17.79
CA TYR A 16 1.43 -8.51 16.80
C TYR A 16 0.35 -8.59 15.73
N VAL A 17 -0.12 -9.81 15.42
CA VAL A 17 -1.26 -10.02 14.52
C VAL A 17 -2.55 -9.52 15.16
N LEU A 18 -2.74 -9.77 16.45
CA LEU A 18 -3.92 -9.34 17.20
C LEU A 18 -3.96 -7.83 17.44
N ALA A 19 -2.80 -7.17 17.44
CA ALA A 19 -2.67 -5.73 17.58
C ALA A 19 -2.89 -4.94 16.28
N LEU A 20 -3.16 -5.60 15.15
CA LEU A 20 -3.32 -4.91 13.87
C LEU A 20 -4.57 -4.02 13.84
N THR A 21 -4.37 -2.82 13.32
CA THR A 21 -5.42 -1.82 13.13
C THR A 21 -5.83 -1.74 11.66
N VAL A 22 -6.99 -1.14 11.39
CA VAL A 22 -7.47 -0.90 10.01
C VAL A 22 -6.47 -0.04 9.23
N GLU A 23 -5.83 0.92 9.88
CA GLU A 23 -4.85 1.82 9.27
C GLU A 23 -3.68 1.06 8.67
N ASN A 24 -3.16 0.02 9.36
CA ASN A 24 -2.08 -0.81 8.84
C ASN A 24 -2.43 -1.43 7.47
N PHE A 25 -3.67 -1.84 7.26
CA PHE A 25 -4.14 -2.35 5.97
C PHE A 25 -4.33 -1.24 4.94
N LEU A 26 -4.84 -0.08 5.36
CA LEU A 26 -5.03 1.06 4.46
C LEU A 26 -3.71 1.59 3.89
N GLU A 27 -2.62 1.51 4.65
CA GLU A 27 -1.28 1.90 4.19
C GLU A 27 -0.72 0.99 3.10
N ARG A 28 -1.10 -0.29 3.09
CA ARG A 28 -0.62 -1.28 2.12
C ARG A 28 -1.50 -1.35 0.86
N ARG A 29 -2.55 -0.54 0.76
CA ARG A 29 -3.39 -0.45 -0.44
C ARG A 29 -2.62 0.21 -1.58
N LEU A 30 -2.77 -0.33 -2.79
CA LEU A 30 -2.15 0.22 -4.00
C LEU A 30 -2.41 1.73 -4.17
N GLN A 31 -3.60 2.21 -3.84
CA GLN A 31 -3.95 3.63 -3.88
C GLN A 31 -3.04 4.49 -2.98
N THR A 32 -2.78 4.04 -1.76
CA THR A 32 -1.91 4.74 -0.80
C THR A 32 -0.45 4.60 -1.18
N LEU A 33 -0.04 3.43 -1.68
CA LEU A 33 1.33 3.20 -2.17
C LEU A 33 1.66 4.10 -3.38
N VAL A 34 0.75 4.21 -4.35
CA VAL A 34 0.89 5.09 -5.53
C VAL A 34 0.89 6.58 -5.16
N PHE A 35 0.20 6.94 -4.08
CA PHE A 35 0.26 8.30 -3.55
C PHE A 35 1.59 8.56 -2.83
N LYS A 36 2.02 7.65 -1.96
CA LYS A 36 3.30 7.75 -1.21
C LYS A 36 4.54 7.71 -2.12
N SER A 37 4.45 7.06 -3.28
CA SER A 37 5.52 7.00 -4.27
C SER A 37 5.69 8.28 -5.11
N GLY A 38 4.79 9.26 -4.98
CA GLY A 38 4.86 10.53 -5.69
C GLY A 38 4.26 10.52 -7.10
N VAL A 39 3.82 9.37 -7.61
CA VAL A 39 3.17 9.24 -8.94
C VAL A 39 1.84 10.00 -9.00
N ALA A 40 1.13 10.09 -7.88
CA ALA A 40 -0.15 10.79 -7.81
C ALA A 40 -0.10 12.02 -6.90
N LYS A 41 -0.61 13.16 -7.41
CA LYS A 41 -0.83 14.40 -6.64
C LYS A 41 -1.80 14.28 -5.45
N SER A 42 -2.70 13.28 -5.43
CA SER A 42 -3.66 13.07 -4.34
C SER A 42 -4.15 11.62 -4.30
N ILE A 43 -4.77 11.21 -3.18
CA ILE A 43 -5.37 9.88 -3.01
C ILE A 43 -6.48 9.62 -4.05
N HIS A 44 -7.26 10.64 -4.40
CA HIS A 44 -8.29 10.53 -5.44
C HIS A 44 -7.67 10.38 -6.82
N HIS A 45 -6.61 11.15 -7.11
CA HIS A 45 -5.86 11.03 -8.36
C HIS A 45 -5.24 9.64 -8.51
N ALA A 46 -4.64 9.09 -7.45
CA ALA A 46 -4.09 7.73 -7.43
C ALA A 46 -5.15 6.68 -7.83
N ARG A 47 -6.40 6.83 -7.35
CA ARG A 47 -7.49 5.92 -7.70
C ARG A 47 -7.86 5.98 -9.18
N VAL A 48 -7.91 7.19 -9.75
CA VAL A 48 -8.21 7.39 -11.16
C VAL A 48 -7.10 6.78 -12.03
N LEU A 49 -5.83 6.99 -11.68
CA LEU A 49 -4.68 6.41 -12.39
C LEU A 49 -4.69 4.88 -12.38
N ILE A 50 -5.02 4.26 -11.24
CA ILE A 50 -5.14 2.80 -11.12
C ILE A 50 -6.27 2.29 -12.03
N LYS A 51 -7.44 2.95 -12.01
CA LYS A 51 -8.58 2.56 -12.85
C LYS A 51 -8.25 2.67 -14.34
N GLN A 52 -7.48 3.69 -14.73
CA GLN A 52 -7.11 3.97 -16.12
C GLN A 52 -5.89 3.16 -16.60
N ARG A 53 -5.32 2.25 -15.78
CA ARG A 53 -4.07 1.51 -16.04
C ARG A 53 -2.83 2.40 -16.26
N GLY A 54 -2.87 3.67 -15.86
CA GLY A 54 -1.74 4.60 -15.99
C GLY A 54 -0.60 4.31 -15.01
N ALA A 55 -0.96 3.93 -13.77
CA ALA A 55 0.02 3.70 -12.70
C ALA A 55 1.02 2.57 -13.00
N VAL A 56 0.68 1.57 -13.82
CA VAL A 56 1.59 0.44 -14.13
C VAL A 56 2.60 0.80 -15.22
N LYS A 57 2.28 1.77 -16.10
CA LYS A 57 3.17 2.18 -17.18
C LYS A 57 4.38 2.96 -16.68
N GLU A 58 4.18 3.80 -15.66
CA GLU A 58 5.22 4.70 -15.12
C GLU A 58 6.29 3.96 -14.29
N TYR A 59 6.00 2.74 -13.81
CA TYR A 59 7.01 1.86 -13.16
C TYR A 59 7.66 0.85 -14.11
N ALA A 60 7.24 0.83 -15.39
CA ALA A 60 7.78 -0.08 -16.40
C ALA A 60 8.87 0.58 -17.28
N GLU A 61 9.19 1.85 -17.00
CA GLU A 61 10.33 2.61 -17.52
C GLU A 61 11.34 2.84 -16.39
#